data_AF-A0A356N7G5-F1
#
_entry.id   AF-A0A356N7G5-F1
#
_cell.length_a   1.000
_cell.length_b   1.000
_cell.length_c   1.000
_cell.angle_alpha   90.00
_cell.angle_beta   90.00
_cell.angle_gamma   90.00
#
_symmetry.space_group_name_H-M   'P 1'
#
loop_
_entity.id
_entity.type
_entity.pdbx_description
1 polymer ?
#
loop_
_entity_poly.entity_id
_entity_poly.type
_entity_poly.pdbx_seq_one_letter_code
_entity_poly.pdbx_strand_id
1 'polypeptide(L)'
;MNLHKLTSFSNSTLLFALIGALFLNQLNSLPKKEELLLIRDNPFLSYDLKMRIKLGPELYEYFQFLQKNLPEETTVYIPPMMEPWGYTGNPGMVRYFLYPRKILPGKLEDKGIPQEATHALIVWGERQGKDCKICGWPKTEYQEENAIYLKEDPPWGIIVLKGGLND
;
A
#
# COMPACT_ATOMS: atom_id res chain seq x y z
N MET A 1 51.26 -29.08 2.68
CA MET A 1 50.44 -28.23 1.78
C MET A 1 49.23 -27.76 2.59
N ASN A 2 49.10 -26.45 2.80
CA ASN A 2 48.29 -25.82 3.86
C ASN A 2 46.77 -25.86 3.58
N LEU A 3 46.02 -26.74 4.26
CA LEU A 3 44.55 -26.86 4.18
C LEU A 3 43.78 -25.66 4.75
N HIS A 4 44.41 -24.80 5.54
CA HIS A 4 43.78 -23.60 6.12
C HIS A 4 43.55 -22.44 5.12
N LYS A 5 44.17 -22.47 3.94
CA LYS A 5 44.00 -21.39 2.93
C LYS A 5 42.78 -21.58 2.03
N LEU A 6 42.19 -22.77 2.00
CA LEU A 6 41.06 -23.09 1.11
C LEU A 6 39.69 -22.74 1.72
N THR A 7 39.58 -22.63 3.05
CA THR A 7 38.31 -22.32 3.71
C THR A 7 38.01 -20.82 3.78
N SER A 8 39.03 -19.95 3.90
CA SER A 8 38.80 -18.49 3.97
C SER A 8 38.37 -17.89 2.62
N PHE A 9 38.86 -18.44 1.50
CA PHE A 9 38.53 -17.93 0.15
C PHE A 9 37.07 -18.21 -0.23
N SER A 10 36.51 -19.34 0.22
CA SER A 10 35.10 -19.68 -0.04
C SER A 10 34.12 -18.79 0.73
N ASN A 11 34.45 -18.45 1.98
CA ASN A 11 33.60 -17.62 2.84
C ASN A 11 33.54 -16.16 2.40
N SER A 12 34.65 -15.60 1.89
CA SER A 12 34.67 -14.23 1.36
C SER A 12 33.82 -14.09 0.09
N THR A 13 33.85 -15.08 -0.79
CA THR A 13 33.09 -15.06 -2.06
C THR A 13 31.57 -15.12 -1.81
N LEU A 14 31.15 -15.93 -0.83
CA LEU A 14 29.76 -16.02 -0.38
C LEU A 14 29.27 -14.71 0.27
N LEU A 15 30.12 -14.05 1.04
CA LEU A 15 29.81 -12.76 1.65
C LEU A 15 29.64 -11.65 0.59
N PHE A 16 30.51 -11.60 -0.43
CA PHE A 16 30.36 -10.66 -1.54
C PHE A 16 29.10 -10.93 -2.38
N ALA A 17 28.73 -12.19 -2.59
CA ALA A 17 27.48 -12.55 -3.26
C ALA A 17 26.24 -12.12 -2.45
N LEU A 18 26.28 -12.28 -1.12
CA LEU A 18 25.22 -11.81 -0.22
C LEU A 18 25.11 -10.28 -0.20
N ILE A 19 26.24 -9.57 -0.11
CA ILE A 19 26.27 -8.11 -0.19
C ILE A 19 25.74 -7.64 -1.55
N GLY A 20 26.15 -8.29 -2.65
CA GLY A 20 25.66 -8.01 -3.99
C GLY A 20 24.14 -8.22 -4.13
N ALA A 21 23.61 -9.32 -3.58
CA ALA A 21 22.17 -9.59 -3.59
C ALA A 21 21.36 -8.56 -2.78
N LEU A 22 21.91 -8.11 -1.63
CA LEU A 22 21.31 -7.05 -0.83
C LEU A 22 21.33 -5.69 -1.56
N PHE A 23 22.43 -5.37 -2.26
CA PHE A 23 22.54 -4.16 -3.09
C PHE A 23 21.58 -4.18 -4.30
N LEU A 24 21.44 -5.32 -4.97
CA LEU A 24 20.52 -5.47 -6.10
C LEU A 24 19.05 -5.37 -5.65
N ASN A 25 18.71 -5.88 -4.46
CA ASN A 25 17.38 -5.69 -3.89
C ASN A 25 17.10 -4.22 -3.52
N GLN A 26 18.11 -3.44 -3.13
CA GLN A 26 17.95 -1.99 -2.89
C GLN A 26 17.86 -1.16 -4.16
N LEU A 27 18.50 -1.56 -5.27
CA LEU A 27 18.39 -0.82 -6.54
C LEU A 27 16.97 -0.88 -7.13
N ASN A 28 16.21 -1.94 -6.85
CA ASN A 28 14.82 -2.08 -7.28
C ASN A 28 13.82 -1.22 -6.48
N SER A 29 14.25 -0.57 -5.38
CA SER A 29 13.40 0.33 -4.59
C SER A 29 13.64 1.82 -4.89
N LEU A 30 14.59 2.14 -5.78
CA LEU A 30 14.78 3.51 -6.24
C LEU A 30 13.69 3.92 -7.24
N PRO A 31 13.17 5.15 -7.17
CA PRO A 31 12.26 5.67 -8.19
C PRO A 31 12.93 5.56 -9.56
N LYS A 32 12.18 5.11 -10.57
CA LYS A 32 12.73 4.91 -11.92
C LYS A 32 13.34 6.24 -12.38
N LYS A 33 14.55 6.18 -12.94
CA LYS A 33 15.30 7.36 -13.42
C LYS A 33 14.44 8.30 -14.28
N GLU A 34 13.53 7.74 -15.06
CA GLU A 34 12.56 8.43 -15.91
C GLU A 34 11.59 9.34 -15.12
N GLU A 35 11.11 8.91 -13.96
CA GLU A 35 10.18 9.70 -13.12
C GLU A 35 10.87 10.92 -12.50
N LEU A 36 12.12 10.75 -12.04
CA LEU A 36 12.93 11.83 -11.50
C LEU A 36 13.27 12.87 -12.57
N LEU A 37 13.58 12.40 -13.79
CA LEU A 37 13.84 13.28 -14.93
C LEU A 37 12.58 14.08 -15.29
N LEU A 38 11.42 13.45 -15.34
CA LEU A 38 10.17 14.12 -15.70
C LEU A 38 9.77 15.21 -14.69
N ILE A 39 9.99 14.98 -13.40
CA ILE A 39 9.73 16.00 -12.35
C ILE A 39 10.78 17.11 -12.38
N ARG A 40 12.07 16.76 -12.56
CA ARG A 40 13.17 17.73 -12.67
C ARG A 40 12.97 18.65 -13.87
N ASP A 41 12.57 18.09 -15.00
CA ASP A 41 12.43 18.80 -16.26
C ASP A 41 11.11 19.60 -16.32
N ASN A 42 10.19 19.37 -15.38
CA ASN A 42 8.92 20.10 -15.26
C ASN A 42 8.66 20.55 -13.79
N PRO A 43 9.42 21.51 -13.26
CA PRO A 43 9.30 21.93 -11.85
C PRO A 43 7.94 22.58 -11.54
N PHE A 44 7.29 23.16 -12.55
CA PHE A 44 6.01 23.85 -12.46
C PHE A 44 4.77 22.95 -12.60
N LEU A 45 4.92 21.62 -12.68
CA LEU A 45 3.74 20.74 -12.64
C LEU A 45 2.99 20.96 -11.32
N SER A 46 1.65 20.93 -11.41
CA SER A 46 0.79 20.97 -10.24
C SER A 46 1.09 19.79 -9.30
N TYR A 47 0.75 19.97 -8.03
CA TYR A 47 0.90 18.91 -7.04
C TYR A 47 0.17 17.63 -7.48
N ASP A 48 -1.08 17.76 -7.94
CA ASP A 48 -1.90 16.62 -8.35
C ASP A 48 -1.27 15.85 -9.51
N LEU A 49 -0.74 16.56 -10.50
CA LEU A 49 -0.10 15.92 -11.65
C LEU A 49 1.19 15.20 -11.23
N LYS A 50 1.99 15.79 -10.32
CA LYS A 50 3.17 15.13 -9.75
C LYS A 50 2.79 13.86 -9.00
N MET A 51 1.69 13.87 -8.25
CA MET A 51 1.22 12.68 -7.53
C MET A 51 0.68 11.61 -8.48
N ARG A 52 -0.10 11.99 -9.50
CA ARG A 52 -0.57 11.08 -10.56
C ARG A 52 0.60 10.39 -11.27
N ILE A 53 1.67 11.12 -11.56
CA ILE A 53 2.88 10.54 -12.18
C ILE A 53 3.58 9.55 -11.23
N LYS A 54 3.72 9.90 -9.94
CA LYS A 54 4.45 9.06 -8.97
C LYS A 54 3.72 7.80 -8.54
N LEU A 55 2.40 7.88 -8.35
CA LEU A 55 1.59 6.78 -7.81
C LEU A 55 0.84 6.01 -8.90
N GLY A 56 0.70 6.59 -10.08
CA GLY A 56 -0.24 6.15 -11.09
C GLY A 56 -1.63 6.79 -10.89
N PRO A 57 -2.41 6.93 -11.97
CA PRO A 57 -3.71 7.60 -11.94
C PRO A 57 -4.71 6.90 -11.02
N GLU A 58 -4.81 5.57 -11.09
CA GLU A 58 -5.79 4.79 -10.34
C GLU A 58 -5.61 4.92 -8.82
N LEU A 59 -4.38 4.74 -8.34
CA LEU A 59 -4.08 4.83 -6.91
C LEU A 59 -4.25 6.26 -6.37
N TYR A 60 -3.86 7.26 -7.15
CA TYR A 60 -4.04 8.65 -6.75
C TYR A 60 -5.52 9.05 -6.71
N GLU A 61 -6.30 8.68 -7.73
CA GLU A 61 -7.75 8.92 -7.77
C GLU A 61 -8.46 8.21 -6.61
N TYR A 62 -7.98 7.03 -6.21
CA TYR A 62 -8.47 6.36 -5.02
C TYR A 62 -8.22 7.15 -3.75
N PHE A 63 -7.00 7.67 -3.52
CA PHE A 63 -6.75 8.51 -2.34
C PHE A 63 -7.59 9.79 -2.34
N GLN A 64 -7.83 10.41 -3.51
CA GLN A 64 -8.74 11.55 -3.64
C GLN A 64 -10.20 11.17 -3.31
N PHE A 65 -10.66 10.01 -3.79
CA PHE A 65 -11.96 9.46 -3.45
C PHE A 65 -12.11 9.23 -1.93
N LEU A 66 -11.11 8.62 -1.29
CA LEU A 66 -11.09 8.39 0.15
C LEU A 66 -11.16 9.71 0.93
N GLN A 67 -10.34 10.69 0.56
CA GLN A 67 -10.31 11.99 1.21
C GLN A 67 -11.66 12.72 1.15
N LYS A 68 -12.38 12.57 0.03
CA LYS A 68 -13.70 13.18 -0.19
C LYS A 68 -14.82 12.51 0.60
N ASN A 69 -14.75 11.19 0.80
CA ASN A 69 -15.87 10.40 1.35
C ASN A 69 -15.67 9.95 2.80
N LEU A 70 -14.49 10.14 3.39
CA LEU A 70 -14.25 9.84 4.79
C LEU A 70 -14.27 11.14 5.61
N PRO A 71 -15.08 11.28 6.66
CA PRO A 71 -14.94 12.38 7.61
C PRO A 71 -13.56 12.41 8.30
N GLU A 72 -13.13 13.56 8.82
CA GLU A 72 -11.77 13.77 9.37
C GLU A 72 -11.51 12.99 10.67
N GLU A 73 -12.55 12.78 11.46
CA GLU A 73 -12.55 12.08 12.75
C GLU A 73 -12.53 10.56 12.63
N THR A 74 -12.61 10.04 11.40
CA THR A 74 -12.72 8.61 11.17
C THR A 74 -11.47 7.83 11.60
N THR A 75 -11.72 6.64 12.12
CA THR A 75 -10.71 5.58 12.23
C THR A 75 -10.89 4.63 11.06
N VAL A 76 -9.89 4.56 10.18
CA VAL A 76 -9.89 3.85 8.91
C VAL A 76 -9.07 2.57 9.04
N TYR A 77 -9.73 1.44 8.87
CA TYR A 77 -9.11 0.13 8.83
C TYR A 77 -8.60 -0.18 7.41
N ILE A 78 -7.29 -0.40 7.29
CA ILE A 78 -6.60 -0.59 6.02
C ILE A 78 -6.09 -2.02 5.87
N PRO A 79 -5.80 -2.51 4.66
CA PRO A 79 -5.19 -3.83 4.48
C PRO A 79 -3.82 -3.95 5.16
N PRO A 80 -3.30 -5.18 5.36
CA PRO A 80 -1.93 -5.37 5.82
C PRO A 80 -0.93 -4.85 4.78
N MET A 81 0.19 -4.28 5.26
CA MET A 81 1.29 -3.78 4.42
C MET A 81 2.10 -4.93 3.80
N MET A 82 1.52 -5.61 2.82
CA MET A 82 2.18 -6.69 2.08
C MET A 82 1.53 -6.86 0.71
N GLU A 83 2.13 -7.67 -0.18
CA GLU A 83 1.48 -8.03 -1.44
C GLU A 83 0.10 -8.67 -1.18
N PRO A 84 -0.97 -8.22 -1.85
CA PRO A 84 -1.00 -7.30 -3.00
C PRO A 84 -1.31 -5.82 -2.68
N TRP A 85 -1.29 -5.41 -1.41
CA TRP A 85 -1.66 -4.07 -0.92
C TRP A 85 -0.44 -3.24 -0.47
N GLY A 86 0.61 -3.21 -1.28
CA GLY A 86 1.87 -2.55 -0.91
C GLY A 86 1.73 -1.06 -0.58
N TYR A 87 0.78 -0.37 -1.21
CA TYR A 87 0.53 1.06 -1.03
C TYR A 87 -0.65 1.34 -0.09
N THR A 88 -1.82 0.75 -0.34
CA THR A 88 -3.04 0.93 0.47
C THR A 88 -2.94 0.27 1.84
N GLY A 89 -2.05 -0.72 2.00
CA GLY A 89 -1.71 -1.29 3.31
C GLY A 89 -0.60 -0.55 4.04
N ASN A 90 0.07 0.40 3.40
CA ASN A 90 1.15 1.18 4.02
C ASN A 90 0.59 2.31 4.90
N PRO A 91 0.69 2.23 6.25
CA PRO A 91 0.03 3.20 7.12
C PRO A 91 0.60 4.61 6.98
N GLY A 92 1.88 4.75 6.65
CA GLY A 92 2.53 6.05 6.45
C GLY A 92 2.04 6.73 5.18
N MET A 93 1.89 5.97 4.09
CA MET A 93 1.34 6.48 2.84
C MET A 93 -0.13 6.85 2.99
N VAL A 94 -0.95 5.96 3.56
CA VAL A 94 -2.37 6.25 3.76
C VAL A 94 -2.55 7.47 4.67
N ARG A 95 -1.79 7.57 5.77
CA ARG A 95 -1.84 8.74 6.66
C ARG A 95 -1.45 10.03 5.93
N TYR A 96 -0.47 10.00 5.03
CA TYR A 96 -0.07 11.18 4.27
C TYR A 96 -1.25 11.77 3.46
N PHE A 97 -2.06 10.92 2.82
CA PHE A 97 -3.23 11.37 2.05
C PHE A 97 -4.47 11.64 2.89
N LEU A 98 -4.65 10.90 4.00
CA LEU A 98 -5.89 10.89 4.77
C LEU A 98 -5.82 11.64 6.09
N TYR A 99 -4.71 12.30 6.42
CA TYR A 99 -4.60 13.15 7.61
C TYR A 99 -5.81 14.12 7.69
N PRO A 100 -6.44 14.32 8.87
CA PRO A 100 -6.04 13.87 10.21
C PRO A 100 -6.57 12.50 10.67
N ARG A 101 -7.21 11.73 9.79
CA ARG A 101 -7.87 10.45 10.13
C ARG A 101 -6.93 9.46 10.81
N LYS A 102 -7.45 8.69 11.77
CA LYS A 102 -6.69 7.64 12.46
C LYS A 102 -6.59 6.42 11.54
N ILE A 103 -5.39 5.90 11.34
CA ILE A 103 -5.14 4.72 10.51
C ILE A 103 -4.94 3.50 11.40
N LEU A 104 -5.73 2.46 11.15
CA LEU A 104 -5.65 1.17 11.84
C LEU A 104 -5.18 0.10 10.84
N PRO A 105 -3.92 -0.35 10.91
CA PRO A 105 -3.41 -1.38 10.01
C PRO A 105 -4.02 -2.74 10.33
N GLY A 106 -4.56 -3.39 9.31
CA GLY A 106 -4.98 -4.79 9.38
C GLY A 106 -3.81 -5.77 9.35
N LYS A 107 -4.13 -7.01 9.70
CA LYS A 107 -3.25 -8.18 9.64
C LYS A 107 -3.94 -9.29 8.87
N LEU A 108 -3.17 -10.24 8.33
CA LEU A 108 -3.74 -11.36 7.58
C LEU A 108 -4.60 -12.28 8.44
N GLU A 109 -4.23 -12.41 9.70
CA GLU A 109 -4.89 -13.24 10.70
C GLU A 109 -6.15 -12.60 11.30
N ASP A 110 -6.46 -11.36 10.94
CA ASP A 110 -7.63 -10.65 11.46
C ASP A 110 -8.91 -11.35 11.00
N LYS A 111 -9.75 -11.73 11.98
CA LYS A 111 -11.00 -12.47 11.75
C LYS A 111 -12.20 -11.56 11.49
N GLY A 112 -11.98 -10.26 11.41
CA GLY A 112 -13.02 -9.25 11.31
C GLY A 112 -12.44 -7.85 11.41
N ILE A 113 -13.31 -6.86 11.24
CA ILE A 113 -12.91 -5.46 11.38
C ILE A 113 -12.91 -5.08 12.86
N PRO A 114 -11.84 -4.44 13.39
CA PRO A 114 -11.78 -4.03 14.79
C PRO A 114 -12.90 -3.07 15.17
N GLN A 115 -13.38 -3.15 16.42
CA GLN A 115 -14.53 -2.38 16.90
C GLN A 115 -14.26 -0.87 16.91
N GLU A 116 -13.00 -0.46 17.08
CA GLU A 116 -12.59 0.93 17.04
C GLU A 116 -12.56 1.53 15.63
N ALA A 117 -12.71 0.72 14.58
CA ALA A 117 -12.79 1.21 13.21
C ALA A 117 -14.19 1.76 12.94
N THR A 118 -14.23 2.97 12.40
CA THR A 118 -15.46 3.59 11.88
C THR A 118 -15.69 3.27 10.40
N HIS A 119 -14.59 3.00 9.68
CA HIS A 119 -14.59 2.73 8.26
C HIS A 119 -13.54 1.66 7.96
N ALA A 120 -13.76 0.90 6.88
CA ALA A 120 -12.76 0.00 6.32
C ALA A 120 -12.57 0.29 4.83
N LEU A 121 -11.34 0.19 4.34
CA LEU A 121 -11.08 0.30 2.90
C LEU A 121 -11.57 -0.95 2.19
N ILE A 122 -12.19 -0.77 1.02
CA ILE A 122 -12.41 -1.84 0.05
C ILE A 122 -11.31 -1.72 -0.99
N VAL A 123 -10.45 -2.73 -1.07
CA VAL A 123 -9.35 -2.71 -2.03
C VAL A 123 -9.21 -4.08 -2.66
N TRP A 124 -9.18 -4.11 -3.98
CA TRP A 124 -8.69 -5.25 -4.73
C TRP A 124 -7.24 -5.00 -5.12
N GLY A 125 -6.35 -5.91 -4.73
CA GLY A 125 -4.89 -5.83 -4.84
C GLY A 125 -4.34 -4.96 -5.98
N GLU A 126 -3.35 -4.13 -5.67
CA GLU A 126 -2.80 -3.09 -6.55
C GLU A 126 -1.87 -3.66 -7.63
N ARG A 127 -1.33 -4.85 -7.38
CA ARG A 127 -0.43 -5.57 -8.28
C ARG A 127 -1.12 -6.82 -8.78
N GLN A 128 -0.84 -7.18 -10.03
CA GLN A 128 -1.28 -8.43 -10.64
C GLN A 128 -0.66 -9.61 -9.88
N GLY A 129 -1.31 -10.02 -8.79
CA GLY A 129 -0.97 -11.23 -8.06
C GLY A 129 -1.28 -12.44 -8.92
N LYS A 130 -0.35 -13.41 -8.94
CA LYS A 130 -0.54 -14.70 -9.66
C LYS A 130 -1.72 -15.53 -9.10
N ASP A 131 -2.23 -15.19 -7.93
CA ASP A 131 -3.42 -15.80 -7.32
C ASP A 131 -4.39 -14.70 -6.83
N CYS A 132 -5.49 -14.51 -7.57
CA CYS A 132 -6.47 -13.46 -7.30
C CYS A 132 -7.43 -13.77 -6.13
N LYS A 133 -7.36 -14.97 -5.54
CA LYS A 133 -8.21 -15.35 -4.41
C LYS A 133 -7.92 -14.55 -3.14
N ILE A 134 -6.72 -13.97 -3.03
CA ILE A 134 -6.29 -13.18 -1.88
C ILE A 134 -6.35 -11.66 -2.13
N CYS A 135 -6.79 -11.19 -3.30
CA CYS A 135 -6.68 -9.77 -3.67
C CYS A 135 -7.69 -8.85 -2.99
N GLY A 136 -8.89 -9.33 -2.64
CA GLY A 136 -9.91 -8.49 -2.00
C GLY A 136 -9.65 -8.22 -0.52
N TRP A 137 -9.85 -6.99 -0.08
CA TRP A 137 -9.89 -6.57 1.32
C TRP A 137 -11.18 -5.75 1.56
N PRO A 138 -11.84 -5.86 2.73
CA PRO A 138 -11.51 -6.72 3.88
C PRO A 138 -11.80 -8.22 3.65
N LYS A 139 -11.27 -9.08 4.53
CA LYS A 139 -11.48 -10.54 4.49
C LYS A 139 -12.73 -11.03 5.25
N THR A 140 -13.58 -10.10 5.67
CA THR A 140 -14.84 -10.38 6.34
C THR A 140 -16.00 -10.01 5.44
N GLU A 141 -17.13 -10.68 5.65
CA GLU A 141 -18.41 -10.26 5.08
C GLU A 141 -18.83 -8.91 5.65
N TYR A 142 -19.52 -8.12 4.82
CA TYR A 142 -20.07 -6.81 5.17
C TYR A 142 -21.37 -6.58 4.40
N GLN A 143 -22.17 -5.65 4.90
CA GLN A 143 -23.43 -5.21 4.30
C GLN A 143 -23.16 -4.21 3.16
N GLU A 144 -23.58 -4.52 1.94
CA GLU A 144 -23.36 -3.68 0.75
C GLU A 144 -24.00 -2.30 0.86
N GLU A 145 -25.12 -2.18 1.60
CA GLU A 145 -25.78 -0.90 1.83
C GLU A 145 -24.91 0.13 2.56
N ASN A 146 -23.81 -0.31 3.18
CA ASN A 146 -22.85 0.55 3.84
C ASN A 146 -21.58 0.81 3.00
N ALA A 147 -21.52 0.31 1.76
CA ALA A 147 -20.36 0.46 0.90
C ALA A 147 -20.53 1.63 -0.08
N ILE A 148 -19.45 2.39 -0.29
CA ILE A 148 -19.36 3.45 -1.28
C ILE A 148 -18.18 3.10 -2.20
N TYR A 149 -18.45 2.91 -3.49
CA TYR A 149 -17.46 2.47 -4.45
C TYR A 149 -16.93 3.62 -5.31
N LEU A 150 -15.62 3.62 -5.55
CA LEU A 150 -14.99 4.32 -6.68
C LEU A 150 -15.16 3.49 -7.95
N LYS A 151 -14.98 2.17 -7.85
CA LYS A 151 -15.06 1.20 -8.93
C LYS A 151 -15.61 -0.12 -8.39
N GLU A 152 -16.52 -0.74 -9.12
CA GLU A 152 -17.16 -2.00 -8.70
C GLU A 152 -16.37 -3.24 -9.11
N ASP A 153 -15.67 -3.21 -10.26
CA ASP A 153 -14.90 -4.36 -10.76
C ASP A 153 -13.53 -3.95 -11.38
N PRO A 154 -12.39 -4.29 -10.76
CA PRO A 154 -12.30 -4.87 -9.42
C PRO A 154 -12.67 -3.84 -8.33
N PRO A 155 -13.19 -4.27 -7.17
CA PRO A 155 -13.82 -3.38 -6.20
C PRO A 155 -12.81 -2.51 -5.45
N TRP A 156 -12.99 -1.20 -5.57
CA TRP A 156 -12.23 -0.17 -4.84
C TRP A 156 -13.24 0.80 -4.23
N GLY A 157 -13.18 1.03 -2.92
CA GLY A 157 -14.22 1.77 -2.20
C GLY A 157 -13.99 1.86 -0.70
N ILE A 158 -15.04 2.17 0.05
CA ILE A 158 -15.05 2.20 1.52
C ILE A 158 -16.29 1.51 2.05
N ILE A 159 -16.17 0.91 3.23
CA ILE A 159 -17.28 0.43 4.05
C ILE A 159 -17.44 1.40 5.21
N VAL A 160 -18.66 1.88 5.42
CA VAL A 160 -19.08 2.62 6.61
C VAL A 160 -19.53 1.61 7.66
N LEU A 161 -19.00 1.67 8.88
CA LEU A 161 -19.32 0.70 9.93
C LEU A 161 -20.35 1.32 10.89
N LYS A 162 -21.41 0.57 11.21
CA LYS A 162 -22.43 0.99 12.18
C LYS A 162 -21.76 1.21 13.54
N GLY A 163 -21.67 2.48 13.93
CA GLY A 163 -20.86 2.99 15.05
C GLY A 163 -19.99 4.20 14.67
N GLY A 164 -19.82 4.49 13.37
CA GLY A 164 -19.12 5.66 12.82
C GLY A 164 -20.03 6.79 12.33
N LEU A 165 -21.34 6.61 12.37
CA LEU A 165 -22.33 7.66 12.21
C LEU A 165 -22.86 7.97 13.62
N ASN A 166 -22.28 8.97 14.27
CA ASN A 166 -22.96 9.60 15.39
C ASN A 166 -23.95 10.61 14.81
N ASP A 167 -25.22 10.32 15.07
CA ASP A 167 -26.44 11.12 14.99
C ASP A 167 -26.93 11.66 13.63
#